data_AF-A0A7C5PWB0-F1
#
_entry.id   AF-A0A7C5PWB0-F1
#
_cell.length_a   1.000
_cell.length_b   1.000
_cell.length_c   1.000
_cell.angle_alpha   90.00
_cell.angle_beta   90.00
_cell.angle_gamma   90.00
#
_symmetry.space_group_name_H-M   'P 1'
#
loop_
_entity.id
_entity.type
_entity.pdbx_description
1 polymer ?
#
loop_
_entity_poly.entity_id
_entity_poly.type
_entity_poly.pdbx_seq_one_letter_code
_entity_poly.pdbx_strand_id
1 'polypeptide(L)' 'MPSLGVPELLIILVIIVVIFGVGRLPEIGGALGKSIREFKSATTDEEKAKKAKLDAEIEAAASKASENTEA' A
#
# COMPACT_ATOMS: atom_id res chain seq x y z
N MET A 1 -29.30 12.08 -15.25
CA MET A 1 -29.12 11.23 -14.05
C MET A 1 -28.49 12.11 -12.98
N PRO A 2 -28.97 12.10 -11.72
CA PRO A 2 -28.32 12.88 -10.67
C PRO A 2 -26.88 12.40 -10.51
N SER A 3 -25.92 13.22 -10.90
CA SER A 3 -24.51 12.97 -10.65
C SER A 3 -24.27 13.22 -9.17
N LEU A 4 -23.88 12.20 -8.42
CA LEU A 4 -23.35 12.37 -7.07
C LEU A 4 -22.04 13.15 -7.19
N GLY A 5 -22.15 14.47 -7.07
CA GLY A 5 -21.01 15.36 -7.11
C GLY A 5 -20.34 15.44 -5.75
N VAL A 6 -19.24 16.19 -5.74
CA VAL A 6 -18.57 16.60 -4.51
C VAL A 6 -19.55 17.27 -3.52
N PRO A 7 -20.50 18.13 -3.94
CA PRO A 7 -21.46 18.77 -3.02
C PRO A 7 -22.35 17.78 -2.27
N GLU A 8 -22.92 16.78 -2.96
CA GLU A 8 -23.79 15.77 -2.36
C GLU A 8 -23.03 14.90 -1.36
N LEU A 9 -21.80 14.50 -1.68
CA LEU A 9 -20.92 13.78 -0.75
C LEU A 9 -20.61 14.60 0.51
N LEU A 10 -20.42 15.91 0.38
CA LEU A 10 -20.18 16.81 1.51
C LEU A 10 -21.39 16.86 2.44
N ILE A 11 -22.61 16.93 1.90
CA ILE A 11 -23.85 16.92 2.71
C ILE A 11 -23.97 15.62 3.50
N ILE A 12 -23.72 14.48 2.85
CA ILE A 12 -23.76 13.16 3.52
C ILE A 12 -22.69 13.09 4.61
N LEU A 13 -21.48 13.59 4.34
CA LEU A 13 -20.39 13.64 5.30
C LEU A 13 -20.78 14.46 6.54
N VAL A 14 -21.41 15.63 6.35
CA VAL A 14 -21.89 16.46 7.45
C VAL A 14 -22.91 15.71 8.32
N ILE A 15 -23.86 14.98 7.71
CA ILE A 15 -24.85 14.18 8.46
C ILE A 15 -24.15 13.11 9.31
N ILE A 16 -23.19 12.40 8.74
CA ILE A 16 -22.38 11.39 9.45
C ILE A 16 -21.64 12.05 10.62
N VAL A 17 -21.01 13.20 10.39
CA VAL A 17 -20.29 13.95 11.43
C VAL A 17 -21.22 14.43 12.54
N VAL A 18 -22.49 14.78 12.26
CA VAL A 18 -23.47 15.16 13.28
C VAL A 18 -23.86 13.96 14.15
N ILE A 19 -24.03 12.77 13.55
CA ILE A 19 -24.39 11.54 14.28
C ILE A 19 -23.23 11.03 15.14
N PHE A 20 -22.03 10.95 14.56
CA PHE A 20 -20.85 10.40 15.25
C PHE A 20 -20.08 11.45 16.06
N GLY A 21 -20.24 12.73 15.74
CA GLY A 21 -19.48 13.84 16.30
C GLY A 21 -18.15 14.11 15.56
N VAL A 22 -17.74 15.38 15.54
CA VAL A 22 -16.48 15.84 14.89
C VAL A 22 -15.21 15.20 15.46
N GLY A 23 -15.24 14.70 16.70
CA GLY A 23 -14.09 14.08 17.35
C GLY A 23 -13.86 12.61 16.97
N ARG A 24 -14.90 11.89 16.53
CA ARG A 24 -14.80 10.45 16.24
C ARG A 24 -14.16 10.16 14.89
N LEU A 25 -14.37 11.02 13.89
CA LEU A 25 -13.77 10.83 12.57
C LEU A 25 -12.22 10.87 12.61
N PRO A 26 -11.57 11.85 13.27
CA PRO A 26 -10.11 11.87 13.41
C PRO A 26 -9.56 10.70 14.22
N GLU A 27 -10.28 10.25 15.25
CA GLU A 27 -9.89 9.11 16.09
C GLU A 27 -9.84 7.81 15.28
N ILE A 28 -10.92 7.52 14.54
CA ILE A 28 -11.02 6.34 13.67
C ILE A 28 -10.06 6.46 12.48
N GLY A 29 -10.02 7.62 11.82
CA GLY A 29 -9.13 7.87 10.68
C GLY A 29 -7.65 7.75 11.05
N GLY A 30 -7.27 8.21 12.24
CA GLY A 30 -5.91 8.07 12.76
C GLY A 30 -5.52 6.61 13.02
N ALA A 31 -6.42 5.81 13.58
CA ALA A 31 -6.19 4.38 13.79
C ALA A 31 -6.08 3.63 12.45
N LEU A 32 -7.05 3.83 11.55
CA LEU A 32 -7.05 3.21 10.22
C LEU A 32 -5.83 3.63 9.40
N GLY A 33 -5.46 4.91 9.44
CA GLY A 33 -4.31 5.44 8.73
C GLY A 33 -2.99 4.81 9.18
N LYS A 34 -2.83 4.58 10.49
CA LYS A 34 -1.68 3.84 11.03
C LYS A 34 -1.67 2.40 10.53
N SER A 35 -2.80 1.69 10.61
CA SER A 35 -2.89 0.31 10.12
C SER A 35 -2.59 0.19 8.62
N ILE A 36 -3.11 1.09 7.80
CA ILE A 36 -2.84 1.12 6.35
C ILE A 36 -1.36 1.41 6.08
N ARG A 37 -0.75 2.34 6.83
CA ARG A 37 0.68 2.66 6.69
C ARG A 37 1.54 1.45 7.03
N GLU A 38 1.28 0.79 8.16
CA GLU A 38 2.01 -0.40 8.59
C GLU A 38 1.87 -1.53 7.56
N PHE A 39 0.65 -1.77 7.07
CA PHE A 39 0.37 -2.78 6.05
C PHE A 39 1.12 -2.49 4.75
N LYS A 40 1.14 -1.23 4.31
CA LYS A 40 1.84 -0.83 3.10
C LYS A 40 3.35 -0.92 3.24
N SER A 41 3.89 -0.55 4.40
CA SER A 41 5.32 -0.71 4.71
C SER A 41 5.72 -2.19 4.67
N ALA A 42 5.01 -3.06 5.39
CA ALA A 42 5.28 -4.50 5.39
C ALA A 42 5.25 -5.11 3.98
N THR A 43 4.23 -4.76 3.19
CA THR A 43 4.11 -5.24 1.79
C THR A 43 5.26 -4.74 0.92
N THR A 44 5.64 -3.47 1.05
CA THR A 44 6.72 -2.86 0.25
C THR A 44 8.09 -3.47 0.60
N ASP A 45 8.33 -3.73 1.89
CA ASP A 45 9.58 -4.30 2.38
C ASP A 45 9.73 -5.76 1.93
N GLU A 46 8.64 -6.54 1.94
CA GLU A 46 8.61 -7.89 1.37
C GLU A 46 8.88 -7.90 -0.14
N GLU A 47 8.27 -6.98 -0.90
CA GLU A 47 8.53 -6.86 -2.34
C GLU A 47 9.99 -6.48 -2.63
N LYS A 48 10.56 -5.54 -1.87
CA LYS A 48 11.98 -5.20 -1.97
C LYS A 48 12.89 -6.38 -1.65
N ALA A 49 12.59 -7.13 -0.58
CA ALA A 49 13.38 -8.31 -0.20
C ALA A 49 13.30 -9.41 -1.26
N LYS A 50 12.11 -9.64 -1.84
CA LYS A 50 11.93 -10.58 -2.95
C LYS A 50 12.72 -10.15 -4.18
N LYS A 51 12.68 -8.86 -4.51
CA LYS A 51 13.39 -8.32 -5.67
C LYS A 51 14.91 -8.41 -5.51
N ALA A 52 15.44 -8.10 -4.32
CA ALA A 52 16.86 -8.25 -4.01
C ALA A 52 17.34 -9.71 -4.10
N LYS A 53 16.52 -10.68 -3.66
CA LYS A 53 16.83 -12.11 -3.81
C LYS A 53 16.82 -12.56 -5.26
N LEU A 54 15.83 -12.11 -6.04
CA LEU A 54 15.73 -12.42 -7.47
C LEU A 54 16.92 -11.86 -8.24
N ASP A 55 17.30 -10.61 -7.97
CA ASP A 55 18.43 -9.93 -8.60
C ASP A 55 19.76 -10.68 -8.28
N ALA A 56 19.93 -11.17 -7.04
CA ALA A 56 21.08 -11.99 -6.64
C ALA A 56 21.11 -13.40 -7.25
N GLU A 57 19.95 -14.06 -7.41
CA GLU A 57 19.85 -15.36 -8.08
C GLU A 57 20.15 -15.26 -9.59
N ILE A 58 19.73 -14.17 -10.24
CA ILE A 58 20.03 -13.91 -11.65
C ILE A 58 21.53 -13.68 -11.86
N GLU A 59 22.19 -12.95 -10.96
CA GLU A 59 23.63 -12.69 -11.02
C GLU A 59 24.44 -13.98 -10.75
N ALA A 60 24.00 -14.81 -9.81
CA ALA A 60 24.60 -16.12 -9.53
C ALA A 60 24.39 -17.12 -10.69
N ALA A 61 23.25 -17.07 -11.39
CA ALA A 61 22.98 -17.90 -12.56
C ALA A 61 23.81 -17.46 -13.78
N ALA A 62 24.03 -16.15 -13.96
CA ALA A 62 24.86 -15.61 -15.03
C ALA A 62 26.35 -15.98 -14.86
N SER A 63 26.85 -16.00 -13.62
CA SER A 63 28.23 -16.42 -13.33
C SER A 63 28.50 -17.90 -13.63
N LYS A 64 27.51 -18.79 -13.46
CA LYS A 64 27.67 -20.24 -13.68
C LYS A 64 27.52 -20.67 -15.14
N ALA A 65 26.88 -19.86 -15.98
CA ALA A 65 26.76 -20.13 -17.42
C ALA A 65 28.07 -19.88 -18.18
N SER A 66 28.95 -19.02 -17.65
CA SER A 66 30.24 -18.68 -18.28
C SER A 66 31.34 -19.73 -18.07
N GLU A 67 31.20 -20.66 -17.11
CA GLU A 67 32.26 -21.62 -16.76
C GLU A 67 32.22 -22.91 -17.62
N ASN A 68 31.08 -23.23 -18.26
CA ASN A 68 30.87 -24.54 -18.88
C ASN A 68 30.93 -24.54 -20.43
N THR A 69 31.49 -23.49 -21.04
CA THR A 69 31.64 -23.37 -22.52
C THR A 69 33.06 -23.68 -23.01
N GLU A 70 34.03 -23.88 -22.11
CA GLU A 70 35.38 -24.34 -22.43
C GLU A 70 35.63 -25.73 -21.81
N ALA A 71 34.98 -26.77 -22.35
CA ALA A 71 35.32 -28.17 -22.10
C ALA A 71 35.08 -29.02 -23.36
#